data_AF-A0A9W6ZQE5-F1
#
_entry.id   AF-A0A9W6ZQE5-F1
#
_cell.length_a   1.000
_cell.length_b   1.000
_cell.length_c   1.000
_cell.angle_alpha   90.00
_cell.angle_beta   90.00
_cell.angle_gamma   90.00
#
_symmetry.space_group_name_H-M   'P 1'
#
loop_
_entity.id
_entity.type
_entity.pdbx_description
1 polymer ?
#
loop_
_entity_poly.entity_id
_entity_poly.type
_entity_poly.pdbx_seq_one_letter_code
_entity_poly.pdbx_strand_id
1 'polypeptide(L)'
;MSFATHTPKPSASENANGQLKGARFASSSLDKTTRKPSTSQPVDSLHSLSSLSLKSEYDFPPQTCNFIHLFYDEILGRTHLPENHAYECPERVKVIYSHLKSRPNFDSSYIEFSSDQIQPGGGRLLRPHDLEILHSPTYIKTLTEFKSLRSEQLRIAELKYDNDVYVHSTSFEASLIAASGVLDCCRRATHSEGGSRMGMAICRPPGHHACQNKAMGFCFLNNVALAAKISLNRSWSKKVLIIDWDIHHGNGTQDLTYNDPNIMYLSLHRQGTGSNFFYPGTGMPHETGGGLAEGTNVNVTWNQRLMGNTEYLCAWSELVLPVVNEFRADLIVISSGFDAAKGDLIGDCLLTPECYFLMTKSLMTVINRDKTAVVVALEGGYNLDVIPLCQEAVSMALMGEEWDEDGRVNPLSQLSSPQPQPKSRIALSENPLVRARLTLNKYWDYYEKNDRQRGKKLSKGACNSVNKTVRALQEIDFFKNLGLRQVKEQIEQKAHGTRGVPVGGGKKKGDYLDDDDLDAMFGSMNLKEIRK
;
A
#
# COMPACT_ATOMS: atom_id res chain seq x y z
N MET A 1 -8.63 55.13 24.90
CA MET A 1 -7.67 55.88 25.75
C MET A 1 -6.26 55.51 25.31
N SER A 2 -5.26 56.35 25.63
CA SER A 2 -3.82 56.04 25.46
C SER A 2 -3.43 54.85 26.39
N PHE A 3 -2.35 54.08 26.19
CA PHE A 3 -0.95 54.50 26.07
C PHE A 3 -0.03 53.50 25.35
N ALA A 4 1.06 54.02 24.77
CA ALA A 4 2.34 53.33 24.54
C ALA A 4 3.32 53.69 25.72
N THR A 5 4.56 53.20 25.89
CA THR A 5 5.58 52.60 25.02
C THR A 5 6.23 51.37 25.76
N HIS A 6 7.45 50.83 25.59
CA HIS A 6 8.66 51.19 24.82
C HIS A 6 9.61 49.98 24.58
N THR A 7 10.83 50.25 24.12
CA THR A 7 11.99 49.34 24.00
C THR A 7 13.27 50.08 24.40
N PRO A 8 14.35 49.39 24.80
CA PRO A 8 15.67 49.80 24.26
C PRO A 8 16.70 48.67 23.96
N LYS A 9 17.65 49.01 23.08
CA LYS A 9 18.98 48.41 22.80
C LYS A 9 20.04 49.55 22.96
N PRO A 10 21.35 49.33 23.23
CA PRO A 10 22.37 48.73 22.31
C PRO A 10 23.15 47.60 23.03
N SER A 11 24.45 47.27 22.88
CA SER A 11 25.65 47.67 22.07
C SER A 11 26.59 46.43 21.96
N ALA A 12 27.61 46.27 21.09
CA ALA A 12 28.32 47.04 20.04
C ALA A 12 29.80 47.41 20.36
N SER A 13 30.75 46.58 19.89
CA SER A 13 32.19 46.85 19.64
C SER A 13 32.88 45.59 19.03
N GLU A 14 34.13 45.57 18.53
CA GLU A 14 34.74 46.31 17.40
C GLU A 14 36.06 45.58 16.95
N ASN A 15 36.67 45.95 15.81
CA ASN A 15 38.05 45.63 15.34
C ASN A 15 38.37 44.19 14.84
N ALA A 16 39.39 43.92 13.99
CA ALA A 16 40.04 44.71 12.91
C ALA A 16 41.06 43.85 12.09
N ASN A 17 41.36 44.27 10.85
CA ASN A 17 42.57 43.98 10.02
C ASN A 17 42.90 42.54 9.54
N GLY A 18 43.53 42.45 8.34
CA GLY A 18 44.26 41.24 7.90
C GLY A 18 44.30 40.94 6.39
N GLN A 19 45.03 41.72 5.57
CA GLN A 19 45.46 41.26 4.23
C GLN A 19 46.79 40.51 4.30
N LEU A 20 47.02 39.50 3.43
CA LEU A 20 48.22 39.44 2.59
C LEU A 20 48.17 38.36 1.48
N LYS A 21 49.18 38.41 0.59
CA LYS A 21 49.24 37.77 -0.74
C LYS A 21 49.75 36.32 -0.68
N GLY A 22 49.32 35.50 -1.64
CA GLY A 22 49.81 34.12 -1.83
C GLY A 22 51.05 34.01 -2.74
N ALA A 23 51.34 32.78 -3.17
CA ALA A 23 52.40 32.46 -4.14
C ALA A 23 52.01 31.25 -5.02
N ARG A 24 52.56 31.18 -6.24
CA ARG A 24 52.59 29.98 -7.10
C ARG A 24 53.99 29.40 -7.07
N PHE A 25 54.16 28.10 -7.31
CA PHE A 25 55.29 27.58 -8.09
C PHE A 25 54.90 26.31 -8.87
N ALA A 26 55.66 26.02 -9.92
CA ALA A 26 55.52 24.84 -10.80
C ALA A 26 56.38 23.67 -10.26
N SER A 27 56.50 22.48 -10.86
CA SER A 27 56.78 22.17 -12.27
C SER A 27 56.88 20.66 -12.55
N SER A 28 56.87 20.27 -13.84
CA SER A 28 57.63 19.16 -14.50
C SER A 28 57.64 17.72 -13.92
N SER A 29 57.70 16.63 -14.69
CA SER A 29 57.81 16.42 -16.16
C SER A 29 57.42 14.98 -16.56
N LEU A 30 57.43 14.69 -17.86
CA LEU A 30 57.37 13.35 -18.50
C LEU A 30 58.52 12.43 -17.99
N ASP A 31 58.53 11.09 -18.18
CA ASP A 31 58.69 10.43 -19.50
C ASP A 31 58.58 8.88 -19.53
N LYS A 32 58.47 8.35 -20.76
CA LYS A 32 58.83 7.01 -21.32
C LYS A 32 58.17 5.69 -20.87
N THR A 33 57.47 5.14 -21.86
CA THR A 33 57.04 3.76 -22.14
C THR A 33 58.12 2.67 -22.16
N THR A 34 57.74 1.41 -21.88
CA THR A 34 58.31 0.17 -22.48
C THR A 34 57.19 -0.84 -22.84
N ARG A 35 57.50 -1.96 -23.51
CA ARG A 35 56.52 -2.87 -24.16
C ARG A 35 56.71 -4.36 -23.83
N LYS A 36 55.60 -5.04 -23.46
CA LYS A 36 55.26 -6.47 -23.75
C LYS A 36 56.21 -7.55 -23.14
N PRO A 37 55.85 -8.87 -23.10
CA PRO A 37 54.86 -9.61 -23.90
C PRO A 37 53.68 -10.24 -23.14
N SER A 38 52.85 -10.96 -23.88
CA SER A 38 51.61 -11.62 -23.47
C SER A 38 51.79 -13.12 -23.22
N THR A 39 51.16 -13.63 -22.17
CA THR A 39 50.82 -15.06 -21.99
C THR A 39 49.31 -15.20 -21.77
N SER A 40 48.73 -16.32 -22.19
CA SER A 40 47.28 -16.54 -22.23
C SER A 40 46.82 -17.55 -21.18
N GLN A 41 45.92 -17.12 -20.29
CA GLN A 41 45.10 -17.95 -19.40
C GLN A 41 43.68 -17.35 -19.36
N PRO A 42 42.64 -18.16 -19.10
CA PRO A 42 41.25 -17.69 -19.06
C PRO A 42 41.01 -16.75 -17.87
N VAL A 43 40.03 -15.85 -18.00
CA VAL A 43 39.67 -14.87 -16.95
C VAL A 43 38.30 -15.22 -16.37
N ASP A 44 38.29 -15.86 -15.20
CA ASP A 44 37.10 -16.08 -14.38
C ASP A 44 36.59 -14.75 -13.81
N SER A 45 35.73 -14.08 -14.59
CA SER A 45 35.26 -12.71 -14.36
C SER A 45 33.96 -12.66 -13.56
N LEU A 46 33.96 -13.25 -12.35
CA LEU A 46 32.83 -13.23 -11.41
C LEU A 46 33.13 -12.62 -10.03
N HIS A 47 34.39 -12.21 -9.74
CA HIS A 47 34.80 -11.70 -8.43
C HIS A 47 35.38 -10.27 -8.45
N SER A 48 34.67 -9.31 -9.05
CA SER A 48 35.05 -7.87 -8.96
C SER A 48 33.90 -6.86 -8.87
N LEU A 49 32.65 -7.29 -8.65
CA LEU A 49 31.50 -6.36 -8.49
C LEU A 49 31.31 -5.82 -7.06
N SER A 50 32.14 -6.24 -6.10
CA SER A 50 32.03 -5.91 -4.67
C SER A 50 32.58 -4.52 -4.28
N SER A 51 32.66 -3.57 -5.21
CA SER A 51 33.25 -2.23 -4.98
C SER A 51 32.51 -1.07 -5.65
N LEU A 52 31.38 -1.33 -6.32
CA LEU A 52 30.52 -0.27 -6.86
C LEU A 52 29.68 0.39 -5.76
N SER A 53 30.29 1.37 -5.08
CA SER A 53 29.57 2.32 -4.22
C SER A 53 28.61 3.13 -5.09
N LEU A 54 27.32 2.81 -5.01
CA LEU A 54 26.24 3.47 -5.74
C LEU A 54 25.97 4.87 -5.18
N LYS A 55 26.75 5.86 -5.62
CA LYS A 55 26.34 7.26 -5.54
C LYS A 55 25.39 7.57 -6.69
N SER A 56 24.10 7.39 -6.46
CA SER A 56 23.07 7.89 -7.37
C SER A 56 22.86 9.39 -7.13
N GLU A 57 22.41 10.13 -8.14
CA GLU A 57 21.92 11.52 -7.93
C GLU A 57 20.55 11.56 -7.22
N TYR A 58 20.06 10.40 -6.76
CA TYR A 58 18.96 10.21 -5.83
C TYR A 58 19.44 9.73 -4.44
N ASP A 59 20.67 10.10 -4.03
CA ASP A 59 21.02 10.15 -2.60
C ASP A 59 19.89 10.90 -1.86
N PHE A 60 19.15 10.19 -1.00
CA PHE A 60 18.01 10.77 -0.29
C PHE A 60 18.47 12.02 0.47
N PRO A 61 17.77 13.16 0.39
CA PRO A 61 18.08 14.29 1.27
C PRO A 61 17.98 13.78 2.71
N PRO A 62 19.04 13.90 3.53
CA PRO A 62 19.12 13.20 4.81
C PRO A 62 18.00 13.67 5.73
N GLN A 63 16.99 12.83 5.89
CA GLN A 63 15.84 13.13 6.75
C GLN A 63 16.31 13.15 8.20
N THR A 64 15.88 14.17 8.94
CA THR A 64 16.42 14.43 10.28
C THR A 64 15.93 13.44 11.34
N CYS A 65 14.96 12.58 11.02
CA CYS A 65 14.44 11.49 11.87
C CYS A 65 13.77 10.40 11.01
N ASN A 66 14.28 9.16 11.10
CA ASN A 66 13.68 7.96 10.49
C ASN A 66 12.97 7.10 11.55
N PHE A 67 11.87 7.60 12.13
CA PHE A 67 11.04 6.81 13.06
C PHE A 67 9.57 6.87 12.65
N ILE A 68 8.76 5.92 13.12
CA ILE A 68 7.32 5.82 12.87
C ILE A 68 6.54 6.10 14.16
N HIS A 69 5.45 6.88 14.06
CA HIS A 69 4.47 6.98 15.15
C HIS A 69 3.62 5.70 15.20
N LEU A 70 3.93 4.80 16.14
CA LEU A 70 3.33 3.49 16.23
C LEU A 70 2.17 3.49 17.23
N PHE A 71 0.95 3.35 16.72
CA PHE A 71 -0.21 3.03 17.54
C PHE A 71 -0.32 1.52 17.77
N TYR A 72 -0.37 1.14 19.04
CA TYR A 72 -0.81 -0.18 19.50
C TYR A 72 -1.48 -0.03 20.87
N ASP A 73 -2.49 -0.85 21.16
CA ASP A 73 -3.16 -0.87 22.45
C ASP A 73 -3.50 -2.32 22.83
N GLU A 74 -3.08 -2.75 24.03
CA GLU A 74 -3.27 -4.12 24.51
C GLU A 74 -4.75 -4.54 24.58
N ILE A 75 -5.69 -3.59 24.70
CA ILE A 75 -7.12 -3.92 24.72
C ILE A 75 -7.57 -4.56 23.40
N LEU A 76 -6.92 -4.23 22.28
CA LEU A 76 -7.22 -4.81 20.96
C LEU A 76 -6.77 -6.28 20.88
N GLY A 77 -5.69 -6.64 21.58
CA GLY A 77 -5.25 -8.02 21.80
C GLY A 77 -6.02 -8.78 22.89
N ARG A 78 -6.85 -8.11 23.69
CA ARG A 78 -7.63 -8.73 24.79
C ARG A 78 -9.12 -8.93 24.46
N THR A 79 -9.62 -8.30 23.41
CA THR A 79 -11.06 -8.25 23.10
C THR A 79 -11.51 -9.39 22.19
N HIS A 80 -12.04 -10.45 22.83
CA HIS A 80 -12.84 -11.57 22.31
C HIS A 80 -12.30 -12.36 21.08
N LEU A 81 -12.14 -13.67 21.30
CA LEU A 81 -12.18 -14.71 20.27
C LEU A 81 -13.64 -15.13 20.07
N PRO A 82 -14.24 -14.97 18.87
CA PRO A 82 -15.56 -15.51 18.60
C PRO A 82 -15.46 -17.02 18.43
N GLU A 83 -16.32 -17.77 19.11
CA GLU A 83 -16.31 -19.26 19.09
C GLU A 83 -16.47 -19.85 17.67
N ASN A 84 -16.98 -19.06 16.71
CA ASN A 84 -17.30 -19.45 15.35
C ASN A 84 -16.44 -18.77 14.25
N HIS A 85 -15.56 -17.81 14.57
CA HIS A 85 -14.75 -17.09 13.57
C HIS A 85 -13.26 -17.44 13.70
N ALA A 86 -12.79 -18.39 12.88
CA ALA A 86 -11.42 -18.91 12.95
C ALA A 86 -10.33 -17.94 12.47
N TYR A 87 -10.68 -16.86 11.76
CA TYR A 87 -9.72 -15.99 11.07
C TYR A 87 -9.41 -14.68 11.83
N GLU A 88 -10.43 -13.90 12.20
CA GLU A 88 -10.25 -12.58 12.84
C GLU A 88 -10.06 -12.72 14.36
N CYS A 89 -8.84 -13.03 14.78
CA CYS A 89 -8.48 -13.29 16.18
C CYS A 89 -7.64 -12.16 16.82
N PRO A 90 -7.69 -11.99 18.16
CA PRO A 90 -6.83 -11.05 18.88
C PRO A 90 -5.32 -11.31 18.72
N GLU A 91 -4.94 -12.53 18.35
CA GLU A 91 -3.56 -12.94 18.10
C GLU A 91 -2.91 -12.17 16.95
N ARG A 92 -3.67 -11.78 15.91
CA ARG A 92 -3.18 -11.01 14.75
C ARG A 92 -2.35 -9.80 15.18
N VAL A 93 -2.92 -8.93 16.02
CA VAL A 93 -2.24 -7.71 16.50
C VAL A 93 -1.13 -8.01 17.50
N LYS A 94 -1.20 -9.12 18.25
CA LYS A 94 -0.13 -9.55 19.17
C LYS A 94 1.11 -9.98 18.42
N VAL A 95 0.97 -10.88 17.43
CA VAL A 95 2.13 -11.44 16.71
C VAL A 95 2.87 -10.35 15.95
N ILE A 96 2.15 -9.43 15.31
CA ILE A 96 2.73 -8.24 14.67
C ILE A 96 3.51 -7.40 15.69
N TYR A 97 2.86 -7.00 16.79
CA TYR A 97 3.46 -6.10 17.78
C TYR A 97 4.67 -6.73 18.49
N SER A 98 4.56 -7.98 18.93
CA SER A 98 5.67 -8.72 19.55
C SER A 98 6.83 -8.96 18.57
N HIS A 99 6.55 -9.20 17.29
CA HIS A 99 7.58 -9.34 16.25
C HIS A 99 8.35 -8.03 16.06
N LEU A 100 7.66 -6.90 15.81
CA LEU A 100 8.33 -5.60 15.69
C LEU A 100 9.12 -5.25 16.96
N LYS A 101 8.53 -5.47 18.15
CA LYS A 101 9.16 -5.18 19.44
C LYS A 101 10.34 -6.09 19.81
N SER A 102 10.52 -7.20 19.09
CA SER A 102 11.72 -8.05 19.21
C SER A 102 12.96 -7.49 18.48
N ARG A 103 12.78 -6.49 17.59
CA ARG A 103 13.88 -5.96 16.77
C ARG A 103 14.86 -5.11 17.58
N PRO A 104 16.18 -5.26 17.42
CA PRO A 104 17.18 -4.52 18.19
C PRO A 104 17.12 -2.99 18.08
N ASN A 105 16.50 -2.46 17.03
CA ASN A 105 16.35 -1.03 16.77
C ASN A 105 14.95 -0.47 17.13
N PHE A 106 14.07 -1.24 17.78
CA PHE A 106 12.67 -0.84 18.02
C PHE A 106 12.54 0.53 18.70
N ASP A 107 13.19 0.74 19.85
CA ASP A 107 13.08 1.98 20.65
C ASP A 107 13.58 3.25 19.92
N SER A 108 14.42 3.11 18.88
CA SER A 108 14.87 4.23 18.03
C SER A 108 14.08 4.36 16.72
N SER A 109 13.30 3.35 16.36
CA SER A 109 12.55 3.25 15.11
C SER A 109 11.06 3.56 15.28
N TYR A 110 10.52 3.45 16.49
CA TYR A 110 9.11 3.66 16.78
C TYR A 110 8.93 4.58 18.00
N ILE A 111 8.09 5.62 17.84
CA ILE A 111 7.51 6.33 18.98
C ILE A 111 6.13 5.72 19.24
N GLU A 112 6.07 4.81 20.21
CA GLU A 112 4.85 4.13 20.63
C GLU A 112 3.84 5.09 21.28
N PHE A 113 2.54 4.87 21.04
CA PHE A 113 1.45 5.44 21.83
C PHE A 113 0.22 4.53 21.84
N SER A 114 -0.57 4.57 22.92
CA SER A 114 -1.84 3.83 23.06
C SER A 114 -3.03 4.77 23.28
N SER A 115 -4.25 4.26 23.47
CA SER A 115 -5.45 5.11 23.57
C SER A 115 -5.49 6.01 24.81
N ASP A 116 -4.69 5.71 25.84
CA ASP A 116 -4.44 6.57 27.00
C ASP A 116 -3.83 7.93 26.60
N GLN A 117 -2.97 7.94 25.58
CA GLN A 117 -2.24 9.10 25.09
C GLN A 117 -2.97 9.87 23.98
N ILE A 118 -4.12 9.38 23.50
CA ILE A 118 -4.96 10.03 22.46
C ILE A 118 -5.86 11.13 23.10
N GLN A 119 -5.28 11.85 24.08
CA GLN A 119 -5.96 12.74 25.03
C GLN A 119 -5.23 14.10 25.16
N PRO A 120 -5.37 15.03 24.20
CA PRO A 120 -4.92 16.41 24.39
C PRO A 120 -5.85 17.14 25.37
N GLY A 121 -5.51 17.11 26.66
CA GLY A 121 -6.20 17.90 27.70
C GLY A 121 -7.55 17.35 28.18
N GLY A 122 -7.78 16.04 28.09
CA GLY A 122 -8.96 15.37 28.67
C GLY A 122 -10.18 15.21 27.76
N GLY A 123 -9.99 15.27 26.44
CA GLY A 123 -10.99 14.87 25.44
C GLY A 123 -10.47 13.81 24.48
N ARG A 124 -11.29 12.80 24.16
CA ARG A 124 -11.00 11.80 23.11
C ARG A 124 -10.82 12.51 21.76
N LEU A 125 -9.75 12.20 21.02
CA LEU A 125 -9.50 12.78 19.68
C LEU A 125 -10.62 12.48 18.66
N LEU A 126 -11.25 11.32 18.79
CA LEU A 126 -12.45 10.91 18.08
C LEU A 126 -13.67 11.10 19.01
N ARG A 127 -14.52 12.07 18.69
CA ARG A 127 -15.73 12.44 19.44
C ARG A 127 -16.96 11.82 18.76
N PRO A 128 -18.14 11.71 19.43
CA PRO A 128 -19.34 11.13 18.81
C PRO A 128 -19.73 11.77 17.46
N HIS A 129 -19.70 13.10 17.37
CA HIS A 129 -19.96 13.83 16.12
C HIS A 129 -18.93 13.51 15.02
N ASP A 130 -17.69 13.13 15.34
CA ASP A 130 -16.72 12.75 14.31
C ASP A 130 -17.10 11.41 13.65
N LEU A 131 -17.84 10.54 14.33
CA LEU A 131 -18.42 9.31 13.74
C LEU A 131 -19.57 9.64 12.79
N GLU A 132 -20.41 10.60 13.17
CA GLU A 132 -21.58 11.07 12.40
C GLU A 132 -21.22 11.73 11.06
N ILE A 133 -19.93 11.97 10.80
CA ILE A 133 -19.42 12.39 9.48
C ILE A 133 -19.66 11.31 8.41
N LEU A 134 -19.62 10.02 8.79
CA LEU A 134 -19.70 8.89 7.86
C LEU A 134 -20.75 7.83 8.24
N HIS A 135 -20.99 7.61 9.54
CA HIS A 135 -21.92 6.60 10.04
C HIS A 135 -23.20 7.24 10.58
N SER A 136 -24.37 6.65 10.36
CA SER A 136 -25.61 7.31 10.82
C SER A 136 -25.76 7.26 12.35
N PRO A 137 -26.41 8.26 12.98
CA PRO A 137 -26.68 8.24 14.42
C PRO A 137 -27.44 7.00 14.88
N THR A 138 -28.33 6.45 14.04
CA THR A 138 -29.05 5.21 14.31
C THR A 138 -28.11 4.00 14.37
N TYR A 139 -27.19 3.88 13.41
CA TYR A 139 -26.20 2.81 13.38
C TYR A 139 -25.20 2.93 14.55
N ILE A 140 -24.67 4.13 14.81
CA ILE A 140 -23.80 4.42 15.96
C ILE A 140 -24.50 4.05 17.29
N LYS A 141 -25.79 4.36 17.44
CA LYS A 141 -26.60 3.96 18.60
C LYS A 141 -26.70 2.44 18.73
N THR A 142 -26.96 1.72 17.63
CA THR A 142 -27.02 0.25 17.63
C THR A 142 -25.70 -0.37 18.09
N LEU A 143 -24.55 0.11 17.61
CA LEU A 143 -23.24 -0.35 18.09
C LEU A 143 -23.02 -0.01 19.58
N THR A 144 -23.46 1.17 20.02
CA THR A 144 -23.35 1.62 21.42
C THR A 144 -24.16 0.76 22.40
N GLU A 145 -25.22 0.10 21.93
CA GLU A 145 -26.08 -0.76 22.76
C GLU A 145 -25.43 -2.11 23.11
N PHE A 146 -24.48 -2.62 22.30
CA PHE A 146 -23.82 -3.92 22.51
C PHE A 146 -23.22 -4.08 23.92
N LYS A 147 -22.65 -3.01 24.49
CA LYS A 147 -22.06 -3.01 25.85
C LYS A 147 -23.04 -3.34 26.97
N SER A 148 -24.35 -3.27 26.72
CA SER A 148 -25.42 -3.55 27.68
C SER A 148 -26.13 -4.89 27.42
N LEU A 149 -25.78 -5.60 26.35
CA LEU A 149 -26.35 -6.89 25.98
C LEU A 149 -25.63 -8.03 26.71
N ARG A 150 -26.41 -9.03 27.16
CA ARG A 150 -25.88 -10.30 27.66
C ARG A 150 -25.51 -11.23 26.49
N SER A 151 -24.70 -12.26 26.74
CA SER A 151 -24.18 -13.18 25.71
C SER A 151 -25.24 -13.72 24.74
N GLU A 152 -26.42 -14.08 25.24
CA GLU A 152 -27.53 -14.55 24.39
C GLU A 152 -28.10 -13.44 23.49
N GLN A 153 -28.19 -12.21 24.00
CA GLN A 153 -28.65 -11.05 23.23
C GLN A 153 -27.59 -10.58 22.22
N LEU A 154 -26.31 -10.79 22.53
CA LEU A 154 -25.19 -10.58 21.61
C LEU A 154 -25.24 -11.58 20.45
N ARG A 155 -25.44 -12.87 20.72
CA ARG A 155 -25.69 -13.90 19.68
C ARG A 155 -26.91 -13.58 18.81
N ILE A 156 -28.02 -13.13 19.40
CA ILE A 156 -29.21 -12.67 18.66
C ILE A 156 -28.95 -11.37 17.86
N ALA A 157 -27.97 -10.55 18.24
CA ALA A 157 -27.53 -9.40 17.46
C ALA A 157 -26.57 -9.80 16.31
N GLU A 158 -25.73 -10.81 16.52
CA GLU A 158 -24.83 -11.40 15.51
C GLU A 158 -25.59 -11.98 14.32
N LEU A 159 -26.70 -12.68 14.59
CA LEU A 159 -27.63 -13.24 13.58
C LEU A 159 -28.35 -12.19 12.69
N LYS A 160 -27.99 -10.91 12.78
CA LYS A 160 -28.46 -9.82 11.90
C LYS A 160 -27.43 -9.44 10.82
N TYR A 161 -26.25 -10.05 10.85
CA TYR A 161 -25.16 -9.88 9.89
C TYR A 161 -25.01 -11.17 9.06
N ASP A 162 -24.24 -11.13 7.97
CA ASP A 162 -24.23 -12.19 6.95
C ASP A 162 -23.28 -13.36 7.32
N ASN A 163 -23.15 -13.65 8.63
CA ASN A 163 -22.16 -14.53 9.26
C ASN A 163 -20.70 -14.07 9.05
N ASP A 164 -20.51 -12.79 8.71
CA ASP A 164 -19.24 -12.14 8.39
C ASP A 164 -18.79 -11.14 9.49
N VAL A 165 -19.52 -11.05 10.60
CA VAL A 165 -19.29 -10.12 11.72
C VAL A 165 -19.56 -10.81 13.04
N TYR A 166 -18.67 -10.63 14.01
CA TYR A 166 -18.80 -11.15 15.38
C TYR A 166 -19.18 -10.05 16.38
N VAL A 167 -20.21 -10.27 17.20
CA VAL A 167 -20.80 -9.25 18.07
C VAL A 167 -20.49 -9.52 19.53
N HIS A 168 -19.52 -8.78 20.08
CA HIS A 168 -19.18 -8.79 21.50
C HIS A 168 -19.56 -7.46 22.17
N SER A 169 -19.75 -7.47 23.49
CA SER A 169 -20.05 -6.26 24.28
C SER A 169 -19.00 -5.16 24.13
N THR A 170 -17.77 -5.53 23.81
CA THR A 170 -16.63 -4.63 23.57
C THR A 170 -16.40 -4.29 22.09
N SER A 171 -17.13 -4.85 21.12
CA SER A 171 -16.82 -4.66 19.69
C SER A 171 -16.82 -3.17 19.30
N PHE A 172 -17.78 -2.39 19.80
CA PHE A 172 -17.83 -0.94 19.56
C PHE A 172 -16.68 -0.19 20.24
N GLU A 173 -16.26 -0.60 21.44
CA GLU A 173 -15.14 0.05 22.15
C GLU A 173 -13.80 -0.21 21.45
N ALA A 174 -13.54 -1.46 21.03
CA ALA A 174 -12.38 -1.79 20.21
C ALA A 174 -12.38 -1.02 18.89
N SER A 175 -13.54 -0.89 18.23
CA SER A 175 -13.69 -0.11 16.98
C SER A 175 -13.40 1.38 17.18
N LEU A 176 -13.86 1.98 18.28
CA LEU A 176 -13.54 3.38 18.61
C LEU A 176 -12.04 3.58 18.86
N ILE A 177 -11.39 2.60 19.48
CA ILE A 177 -9.95 2.65 19.79
C ILE A 177 -9.13 2.47 18.51
N ALA A 178 -9.49 1.52 17.63
CA ALA A 178 -8.89 1.35 16.31
C ALA A 178 -8.98 2.62 15.45
N ALA A 179 -10.19 3.18 15.29
CA ALA A 179 -10.40 4.41 14.54
C ALA A 179 -9.68 5.63 15.17
N SER A 180 -9.58 5.69 16.51
CA SER A 180 -8.83 6.75 17.20
C SER A 180 -7.33 6.64 16.96
N GLY A 181 -6.77 5.43 16.94
CA GLY A 181 -5.36 5.17 16.65
C GLY A 181 -4.94 5.62 15.25
N VAL A 182 -5.69 5.19 14.23
CA VAL A 182 -5.46 5.62 12.83
C VAL A 182 -5.57 7.14 12.69
N LEU A 183 -6.57 7.75 13.35
CA LEU A 183 -6.76 9.20 13.35
C LEU A 183 -5.59 9.96 14.01
N ASP A 184 -5.03 9.45 15.12
CA ASP A 184 -3.89 10.09 15.79
C ASP A 184 -2.60 9.87 15.01
N CYS A 185 -2.36 8.70 14.39
CA CYS A 185 -1.27 8.52 13.43
C CYS A 185 -1.32 9.58 12.31
N CYS A 186 -2.51 9.85 11.75
CA CYS A 186 -2.70 10.92 10.75
C CYS A 186 -2.38 12.30 11.33
N ARG A 187 -2.86 12.62 12.54
CA ARG A 187 -2.57 13.90 13.22
C ARG A 187 -1.07 14.12 13.43
N ARG A 188 -0.35 13.11 13.94
CA ARG A 188 1.09 13.19 14.24
C ARG A 188 1.93 13.34 12.96
N ALA A 189 1.66 12.51 11.96
CA ALA A 189 2.39 12.51 10.69
C ALA A 189 2.18 13.78 9.84
N THR A 190 0.96 14.34 9.84
CA THR A 190 0.66 15.62 9.15
C THR A 190 1.28 16.82 9.86
N HIS A 191 1.25 16.88 11.20
CA HIS A 191 1.89 17.94 11.98
C HIS A 191 3.43 17.80 12.13
N SER A 192 4.01 16.68 11.72
CA SER A 192 5.43 16.36 11.91
C SER A 192 5.89 16.34 13.38
N GLU A 193 5.14 15.66 14.24
CA GLU A 193 5.56 15.46 15.65
C GLU A 193 6.94 14.78 15.71
N GLY A 194 7.87 15.35 16.48
CA GLY A 194 9.27 14.89 16.54
C GLY A 194 10.04 14.94 15.21
N GLY A 195 9.46 15.48 14.14
CA GLY A 195 10.06 15.56 12.81
C GLY A 195 9.71 14.41 11.85
N SER A 196 8.92 13.41 12.25
CA SER A 196 8.50 12.31 11.35
C SER A 196 7.21 12.63 10.60
N ARG A 197 7.09 12.11 9.36
CA ARG A 197 5.85 12.12 8.56
C ARG A 197 5.20 10.74 8.42
N MET A 198 5.56 9.80 9.30
CA MET A 198 5.22 8.38 9.15
C MET A 198 4.44 7.88 10.37
N GLY A 199 3.32 7.21 10.12
CA GLY A 199 2.50 6.58 11.16
C GLY A 199 2.14 5.14 10.82
N MET A 200 1.92 4.32 11.83
CA MET A 200 1.49 2.92 11.68
C MET A 200 0.55 2.55 12.82
N ALA A 201 -0.60 1.96 12.50
CA ALA A 201 -1.61 1.54 13.47
C ALA A 201 -1.83 0.03 13.39
N ILE A 202 -1.35 -0.68 14.41
CA ILE A 202 -1.61 -2.11 14.61
C ILE A 202 -2.95 -2.21 15.34
N CYS A 203 -4.04 -2.21 14.58
CA CYS A 203 -5.40 -2.11 15.10
C CYS A 203 -6.31 -3.26 14.66
N ARG A 204 -7.33 -3.55 15.47
CA ARG A 204 -8.48 -4.40 15.14
C ARG A 204 -9.71 -3.92 15.93
N PRO A 205 -10.95 -4.12 15.45
CA PRO A 205 -11.32 -4.71 14.17
C PRO A 205 -10.87 -3.85 12.96
N PRO A 206 -10.79 -4.45 11.76
CA PRO A 206 -10.59 -3.71 10.51
C PRO A 206 -11.74 -2.70 10.25
N GLY A 207 -11.59 -1.86 9.24
CA GLY A 207 -12.52 -0.78 8.92
C GLY A 207 -13.04 -0.71 7.48
N HIS A 208 -12.26 -1.13 6.48
CA HIS A 208 -12.56 -0.78 5.07
C HIS A 208 -13.92 -1.27 4.51
N HIS A 209 -14.50 -2.35 5.05
CA HIS A 209 -15.85 -2.82 4.67
C HIS A 209 -17.01 -2.09 5.37
N ALA A 210 -16.77 -1.32 6.45
CA ALA A 210 -17.84 -0.71 7.24
C ALA A 210 -18.54 0.42 6.46
N CYS A 211 -19.84 0.25 6.21
CA CYS A 211 -20.67 1.23 5.50
C CYS A 211 -21.31 2.25 6.47
N GLN A 212 -22.02 3.24 5.92
CA GLN A 212 -22.76 4.24 6.71
C GLN A 212 -23.74 3.62 7.74
N ASN A 213 -24.34 2.48 7.41
CA ASN A 213 -25.44 1.87 8.18
C ASN A 213 -25.26 0.37 8.47
N LYS A 214 -24.11 -0.24 8.13
CA LYS A 214 -23.89 -1.68 8.19
C LYS A 214 -22.45 -2.02 8.62
N ALA A 215 -22.33 -2.97 9.55
CA ALA A 215 -21.11 -3.73 9.77
C ALA A 215 -21.09 -4.93 8.82
N MET A 216 -19.94 -5.22 8.23
CA MET A 216 -19.72 -6.36 7.33
C MET A 216 -18.22 -6.63 7.19
N GLY A 217 -17.81 -7.84 6.83
CA GLY A 217 -16.40 -8.24 6.68
C GLY A 217 -15.54 -7.90 7.90
N PHE A 218 -16.01 -8.29 9.09
CA PHE A 218 -15.46 -7.96 10.42
C PHE A 218 -15.42 -6.46 10.78
N CYS A 219 -15.74 -5.55 9.85
CA CYS A 219 -15.59 -4.11 10.02
C CYS A 219 -16.84 -3.47 10.65
N PHE A 220 -16.65 -2.64 11.67
CA PHE A 220 -17.74 -1.93 12.38
C PHE A 220 -17.76 -0.42 12.16
N LEU A 221 -16.59 0.22 12.18
CA LEU A 221 -16.39 1.64 11.89
C LEU A 221 -15.29 1.75 10.83
N ASN A 222 -15.42 2.66 9.87
CA ASN A 222 -14.43 2.77 8.81
C ASN A 222 -13.23 3.62 9.28
N ASN A 223 -12.27 2.94 9.91
CA ASN A 223 -11.06 3.53 10.51
C ASN A 223 -10.37 4.53 9.58
N VAL A 224 -10.14 4.14 8.32
CA VAL A 224 -9.37 4.91 7.33
C VAL A 224 -10.20 6.03 6.69
N ALA A 225 -11.45 5.78 6.30
CA ALA A 225 -12.30 6.84 5.75
C ALA A 225 -12.62 7.93 6.80
N LEU A 226 -12.84 7.55 8.07
CA LEU A 226 -12.99 8.50 9.18
C LEU A 226 -11.73 9.36 9.31
N ALA A 227 -10.55 8.75 9.39
CA ALA A 227 -9.29 9.48 9.49
C ALA A 227 -9.06 10.45 8.31
N ALA A 228 -9.37 10.02 7.08
CA ALA A 228 -9.27 10.85 5.88
C ALA A 228 -10.23 12.07 5.94
N LYS A 229 -11.53 11.83 6.18
CA LYS A 229 -12.53 12.90 6.28
C LYS A 229 -12.25 13.89 7.41
N ILE A 230 -11.82 13.38 8.57
CA ILE A 230 -11.49 14.22 9.72
C ILE A 230 -10.22 15.05 9.44
N SER A 231 -9.23 14.49 8.73
CA SER A 231 -8.01 15.23 8.35
C SER A 231 -8.30 16.39 7.39
N LEU A 232 -9.25 16.22 6.46
CA LEU A 232 -9.76 17.32 5.63
C LEU A 232 -10.55 18.35 6.47
N ASN A 233 -11.55 17.89 7.25
CA ASN A 233 -12.42 18.76 8.05
C ASN A 233 -11.67 19.56 9.12
N ARG A 234 -10.55 19.03 9.65
CA ARG A 234 -9.66 19.73 10.60
C ARG A 234 -8.50 20.46 9.92
N SER A 235 -8.46 20.49 8.58
CA SER A 235 -7.43 21.14 7.75
C SER A 235 -5.99 20.66 7.99
N TRP A 236 -5.83 19.41 8.46
CA TRP A 236 -4.53 18.72 8.54
C TRP A 236 -4.01 18.30 7.17
N SER A 237 -4.93 18.18 6.19
CA SER A 237 -4.65 17.86 4.79
C SER A 237 -5.64 18.60 3.90
N LYS A 238 -5.31 18.81 2.62
CA LYS A 238 -6.23 19.37 1.61
C LYS A 238 -6.65 18.32 0.59
N LYS A 239 -5.82 17.30 0.37
CA LYS A 239 -6.16 16.06 -0.34
C LYS A 239 -5.62 14.86 0.42
N VAL A 240 -6.43 13.80 0.49
CA VAL A 240 -6.06 12.51 1.05
C VAL A 240 -6.14 11.44 -0.04
N LEU A 241 -5.11 10.61 -0.15
CA LEU A 241 -5.15 9.41 -0.97
C LEU A 241 -5.27 8.20 -0.04
N ILE A 242 -6.30 7.39 -0.24
CA ILE A 242 -6.43 6.08 0.37
C ILE A 242 -5.96 5.05 -0.64
N ILE A 243 -4.96 4.25 -0.27
CA ILE A 243 -4.52 3.07 -1.03
C ILE A 243 -4.95 1.84 -0.25
N ASP A 244 -5.68 0.94 -0.88
CA ASP A 244 -6.22 -0.28 -0.28
C ASP A 244 -5.64 -1.48 -1.03
N TRP A 245 -4.75 -2.22 -0.36
CA TRP A 245 -4.12 -3.43 -0.93
C TRP A 245 -4.56 -4.71 -0.23
N ASP A 246 -5.55 -4.61 0.67
CA ASP A 246 -6.31 -5.78 1.13
C ASP A 246 -6.90 -6.51 -0.09
N ILE A 247 -6.95 -7.84 -0.04
CA ILE A 247 -7.42 -8.61 -1.19
C ILE A 247 -8.93 -8.44 -1.42
N HIS A 248 -9.67 -7.97 -0.42
CA HIS A 248 -11.09 -7.69 -0.50
C HIS A 248 -11.33 -6.22 -0.87
N HIS A 249 -12.33 -5.95 -1.70
CA HIS A 249 -12.69 -4.56 -2.01
C HIS A 249 -13.28 -3.87 -0.76
N GLY A 250 -12.60 -2.81 -0.27
CA GLY A 250 -13.05 -1.93 0.80
C GLY A 250 -14.28 -1.09 0.42
N ASN A 251 -15.41 -1.76 0.19
CA ASN A 251 -16.65 -1.18 -0.29
C ASN A 251 -17.20 -0.07 0.62
N GLY A 252 -16.98 -0.18 1.94
CA GLY A 252 -17.33 0.88 2.87
C GLY A 252 -16.50 2.15 2.59
N THR A 253 -15.20 2.00 2.36
CA THR A 253 -14.31 3.11 2.02
C THR A 253 -14.67 3.74 0.68
N GLN A 254 -14.96 2.94 -0.34
CA GLN A 254 -15.49 3.41 -1.62
C GLN A 254 -16.76 4.24 -1.40
N ASP A 255 -17.83 3.66 -0.84
CA ASP A 255 -19.14 4.31 -0.71
C ASP A 255 -19.08 5.62 0.12
N LEU A 256 -18.30 5.61 1.21
CA LEU A 256 -18.17 6.74 2.15
C LEU A 256 -17.30 7.90 1.61
N THR A 257 -16.51 7.66 0.56
CA THR A 257 -15.64 8.68 -0.05
C THR A 257 -16.04 9.05 -1.49
N TYR A 258 -16.87 8.24 -2.16
CA TYR A 258 -17.20 8.28 -3.59
C TYR A 258 -17.53 9.63 -4.22
N ASN A 259 -18.05 10.59 -3.45
CA ASN A 259 -18.50 11.90 -3.93
C ASN A 259 -17.60 13.07 -3.48
N ASP A 260 -16.42 12.81 -2.93
CA ASP A 260 -15.48 13.82 -2.43
C ASP A 260 -14.27 14.00 -3.36
N PRO A 261 -14.14 15.12 -4.10
CA PRO A 261 -13.03 15.33 -5.03
C PRO A 261 -11.67 15.51 -4.32
N ASN A 262 -11.65 15.63 -2.98
CA ASN A 262 -10.44 15.79 -2.19
C ASN A 262 -9.97 14.47 -1.58
N ILE A 263 -10.77 13.39 -1.70
CA ILE A 263 -10.34 12.03 -1.35
C ILE A 263 -10.25 11.22 -2.63
N MET A 264 -9.10 10.59 -2.84
CA MET A 264 -8.97 9.52 -3.82
C MET A 264 -8.98 8.17 -3.10
N TYR A 265 -9.77 7.22 -3.58
CA TYR A 265 -9.72 5.82 -3.17
C TYR A 265 -9.15 4.99 -4.32
N LEU A 266 -8.12 4.19 -4.03
CA LEU A 266 -7.50 3.28 -4.98
C LEU A 266 -7.39 1.90 -4.35
N SER A 267 -7.93 0.88 -5.00
CA SER A 267 -7.98 -0.50 -4.47
C SER A 267 -7.43 -1.54 -5.44
N LEU A 268 -6.68 -2.53 -4.93
CA LEU A 268 -6.13 -3.67 -5.67
C LEU A 268 -6.63 -5.01 -5.13
N HIS A 269 -7.91 -5.29 -5.37
CA HIS A 269 -8.65 -6.41 -4.79
C HIS A 269 -8.96 -7.52 -5.80
N ARG A 270 -9.22 -8.74 -5.30
CA ARG A 270 -9.86 -9.80 -6.08
C ARG A 270 -11.37 -9.55 -6.16
N GLN A 271 -11.96 -9.95 -7.29
CA GLN A 271 -13.40 -9.89 -7.51
C GLN A 271 -13.86 -11.07 -8.36
N GLY A 272 -15.11 -11.47 -8.16
CA GLY A 272 -15.78 -12.34 -9.10
C GLY A 272 -17.25 -12.53 -8.73
N THR A 273 -17.98 -13.21 -9.61
CA THR A 273 -19.44 -13.36 -9.53
C THR A 273 -19.86 -14.78 -9.92
N GLY A 274 -21.10 -15.16 -9.58
CA GLY A 274 -21.64 -16.49 -9.88
C GLY A 274 -20.79 -17.59 -9.26
N SER A 275 -20.37 -18.57 -10.07
CA SER A 275 -19.54 -19.70 -9.64
C SER A 275 -18.09 -19.35 -9.28
N ASN A 276 -17.65 -18.11 -9.50
CA ASN A 276 -16.37 -17.57 -9.04
C ASN A 276 -16.59 -16.34 -8.14
N PHE A 277 -17.64 -16.33 -7.32
CA PHE A 277 -17.86 -15.26 -6.35
C PHE A 277 -16.63 -15.09 -5.44
N PHE A 278 -16.25 -13.83 -5.19
CA PHE A 278 -15.31 -13.47 -4.15
C PHE A 278 -15.86 -12.27 -3.37
N TYR A 279 -15.73 -12.31 -2.05
CA TYR A 279 -16.31 -11.31 -1.15
C TYR A 279 -15.62 -9.94 -1.32
N PRO A 280 -16.34 -8.80 -1.27
CA PRO A 280 -17.80 -8.64 -1.17
C PRO A 280 -18.53 -8.66 -2.53
N GLY A 281 -17.82 -8.83 -3.64
CA GLY A 281 -18.38 -8.90 -5.00
C GLY A 281 -18.55 -7.55 -5.72
N THR A 282 -18.39 -6.42 -5.03
CA THR A 282 -18.33 -5.07 -5.59
C THR A 282 -16.91 -4.70 -6.06
N GLY A 283 -16.64 -3.43 -6.42
CA GLY A 283 -15.31 -2.98 -6.79
C GLY A 283 -15.07 -3.03 -8.31
N MET A 284 -16.06 -2.64 -9.11
CA MET A 284 -15.97 -2.77 -10.56
C MET A 284 -15.08 -1.68 -11.18
N PRO A 285 -14.29 -1.97 -12.24
CA PRO A 285 -13.40 -0.97 -12.89
C PRO A 285 -14.09 0.24 -13.53
N HIS A 286 -15.43 0.29 -13.53
CA HIS A 286 -16.22 1.40 -14.05
C HIS A 286 -16.82 2.28 -12.94
N GLU A 287 -16.61 1.93 -11.67
CA GLU A 287 -16.98 2.72 -10.50
C GLU A 287 -15.89 3.78 -10.26
N THR A 288 -16.00 4.94 -10.92
CA THR A 288 -14.93 5.96 -10.98
C THR A 288 -15.14 7.18 -10.09
N GLY A 289 -16.11 7.14 -9.18
CA GLY A 289 -16.50 8.29 -8.34
C GLY A 289 -17.70 9.05 -8.90
N GLY A 290 -18.32 9.88 -8.06
CA GLY A 290 -19.62 10.50 -8.31
C GLY A 290 -19.65 12.02 -8.12
N GLY A 291 -20.64 12.66 -8.74
CA GLY A 291 -20.84 14.11 -8.63
C GLY A 291 -19.66 14.90 -9.21
N LEU A 292 -18.91 15.59 -8.34
CA LEU A 292 -17.70 16.34 -8.71
C LEU A 292 -16.41 15.53 -8.53
N ALA A 293 -16.49 14.29 -8.05
CA ALA A 293 -15.38 13.40 -7.76
C ALA A 293 -15.14 12.33 -8.86
N GLU A 294 -15.70 12.53 -10.06
CA GLU A 294 -15.48 11.61 -11.19
C GLU A 294 -13.98 11.57 -11.55
N GLY A 295 -13.38 10.39 -11.42
CA GLY A 295 -11.94 10.15 -11.56
C GLY A 295 -11.21 9.88 -10.24
N THR A 296 -11.78 10.15 -9.05
CA THR A 296 -11.11 9.90 -7.77
C THR A 296 -11.32 8.51 -7.18
N ASN A 297 -12.07 7.63 -7.86
CA ASN A 297 -12.17 6.21 -7.48
C ASN A 297 -11.46 5.31 -8.51
N VAL A 298 -10.58 4.41 -8.05
CA VAL A 298 -9.70 3.59 -8.88
C VAL A 298 -9.74 2.13 -8.45
N ASN A 299 -10.43 1.28 -9.20
CA ASN A 299 -10.53 -0.16 -8.93
C ASN A 299 -9.63 -0.97 -9.87
N VAL A 300 -8.67 -1.72 -9.30
CA VAL A 300 -7.80 -2.68 -9.99
C VAL A 300 -8.26 -4.09 -9.63
N THR A 301 -9.20 -4.58 -10.42
CA THR A 301 -10.09 -5.69 -10.07
C THR A 301 -9.60 -7.05 -10.58
N TRP A 302 -8.90 -7.84 -9.76
CA TRP A 302 -8.37 -9.15 -10.16
C TRP A 302 -9.49 -10.18 -10.36
N ASN A 303 -9.69 -10.63 -11.59
CA ASN A 303 -10.70 -11.62 -11.97
C ASN A 303 -10.21 -13.08 -11.89
N GLN A 304 -9.03 -13.34 -11.30
CA GLN A 304 -8.43 -14.66 -11.14
C GLN A 304 -7.80 -14.81 -9.75
N ARG A 305 -7.67 -16.07 -9.30
CA ARG A 305 -6.88 -16.45 -8.12
C ARG A 305 -5.37 -16.42 -8.45
N LEU A 306 -4.53 -16.52 -7.42
CA LEU A 306 -3.08 -16.72 -7.51
C LEU A 306 -2.31 -15.56 -8.18
N MET A 307 -2.80 -14.33 -8.04
CA MET A 307 -2.02 -13.13 -8.39
C MET A 307 -0.80 -13.03 -7.46
N GLY A 308 0.37 -12.70 -8.01
CA GLY A 308 1.61 -12.62 -7.23
C GLY A 308 2.36 -11.30 -7.44
N ASN A 309 3.62 -11.29 -7.00
CA ASN A 309 4.52 -10.13 -7.07
C ASN A 309 4.58 -9.50 -8.47
N THR A 310 4.53 -10.32 -9.53
CA THR A 310 4.59 -9.85 -10.92
C THR A 310 3.38 -8.98 -11.29
N GLU A 311 2.17 -9.47 -11.01
CA GLU A 311 0.93 -8.81 -11.39
C GLU A 311 0.71 -7.52 -10.56
N TYR A 312 0.98 -7.58 -9.25
CA TYR A 312 0.91 -6.40 -8.37
C TYR A 312 1.94 -5.34 -8.74
N LEU A 313 3.24 -5.67 -8.89
CA LEU A 313 4.26 -4.69 -9.26
C LEU A 313 4.02 -4.08 -10.66
N CYS A 314 3.38 -4.82 -11.58
CA CYS A 314 2.96 -4.28 -12.88
C CYS A 314 1.84 -3.24 -12.75
N ALA A 315 0.80 -3.52 -11.96
CA ALA A 315 -0.24 -2.53 -11.67
C ALA A 315 0.30 -1.33 -10.87
N TRP A 316 1.18 -1.59 -9.91
CA TRP A 316 1.78 -0.57 -9.05
C TRP A 316 2.60 0.45 -9.85
N SER A 317 3.48 -0.03 -10.73
CA SER A 317 4.37 0.81 -11.54
C SER A 317 3.69 1.51 -12.73
N GLU A 318 2.67 0.91 -13.34
CA GLU A 318 2.02 1.47 -14.54
C GLU A 318 0.65 2.12 -14.30
N LEU A 319 0.08 2.02 -13.09
CA LEU A 319 -1.17 2.70 -12.73
C LEU A 319 -1.11 3.39 -11.35
N VAL A 320 -0.76 2.69 -10.28
CA VAL A 320 -0.84 3.25 -8.90
C VAL A 320 0.10 4.43 -8.70
N LEU A 321 1.41 4.24 -8.84
CA LEU A 321 2.41 5.28 -8.63
C LEU A 321 2.27 6.48 -9.61
N PRO A 322 1.91 6.28 -10.89
CA PRO A 322 1.56 7.40 -11.77
C PRO A 322 0.37 8.22 -11.26
N VAL A 323 -0.70 7.57 -10.77
CA VAL A 323 -1.88 8.23 -10.18
C VAL A 323 -1.50 8.96 -8.89
N VAL A 324 -0.72 8.35 -7.99
CA VAL A 324 -0.15 9.00 -6.78
C VAL A 324 0.54 10.31 -7.12
N ASN A 325 1.44 10.29 -8.12
CA ASN A 325 2.26 11.44 -8.52
C ASN A 325 1.48 12.55 -9.25
N GLU A 326 0.34 12.24 -9.86
CA GLU A 326 -0.55 13.25 -10.45
C GLU A 326 -1.53 13.81 -9.42
N PHE A 327 -2.18 12.95 -8.63
CA PHE A 327 -3.12 13.37 -7.59
C PHE A 327 -2.46 14.19 -6.48
N ARG A 328 -1.22 13.86 -6.07
CA ARG A 328 -0.40 14.63 -5.11
C ARG A 328 -1.15 14.97 -3.82
N ALA A 329 -1.46 13.94 -3.04
CA ALA A 329 -2.05 14.10 -1.71
C ALA A 329 -1.07 14.75 -0.72
N ASP A 330 -1.60 15.41 0.30
CA ASP A 330 -0.80 15.88 1.45
C ASP A 330 -0.68 14.76 2.52
N LEU A 331 -1.61 13.80 2.50
CA LEU A 331 -1.64 12.61 3.34
C LEU A 331 -2.01 11.39 2.49
N ILE A 332 -1.23 10.32 2.61
CA ILE A 332 -1.58 8.98 2.12
C ILE A 332 -1.93 8.12 3.32
N VAL A 333 -3.07 7.44 3.28
CA VAL A 333 -3.43 6.40 4.24
C VAL A 333 -3.51 5.07 3.51
N ILE A 334 -2.83 4.04 4.01
CA ILE A 334 -2.85 2.71 3.42
C ILE A 334 -3.75 1.81 4.27
N SER A 335 -4.89 1.41 3.71
CA SER A 335 -5.68 0.26 4.19
C SER A 335 -4.87 -0.99 3.87
N SER A 336 -4.20 -1.51 4.89
CA SER A 336 -3.12 -2.48 4.78
C SER A 336 -3.57 -3.84 5.27
N GLY A 337 -4.39 -4.51 4.46
CA GLY A 337 -4.60 -5.94 4.57
C GLY A 337 -3.34 -6.71 4.15
N PHE A 338 -3.17 -7.91 4.70
CA PHE A 338 -2.07 -8.81 4.32
C PHE A 338 -2.57 -10.18 3.83
N ASP A 339 -3.86 -10.31 3.52
CA ASP A 339 -4.49 -11.53 2.99
C ASP A 339 -4.20 -11.78 1.50
N ALA A 340 -3.70 -10.79 0.78
CA ALA A 340 -3.08 -11.04 -0.53
C ALA A 340 -1.75 -11.83 -0.42
N ALA A 341 -1.22 -12.04 0.80
CA ALA A 341 0.05 -12.75 1.01
C ALA A 341 -0.03 -14.26 0.73
N LYS A 342 1.09 -14.81 0.25
CA LYS A 342 1.30 -16.22 0.00
C LYS A 342 1.14 -17.02 1.30
N GLY A 343 0.13 -17.88 1.34
CA GLY A 343 -0.16 -18.72 2.51
C GLY A 343 -1.20 -18.12 3.47
N ASP A 344 -1.80 -16.98 3.13
CA ASP A 344 -3.02 -16.54 3.80
C ASP A 344 -4.16 -17.57 3.67
N LEU A 345 -5.10 -17.53 4.63
CA LEU A 345 -6.17 -18.50 4.77
C LEU A 345 -7.44 -18.16 3.97
N ILE A 346 -7.53 -16.97 3.35
CA ILE A 346 -8.72 -16.47 2.63
C ILE A 346 -8.39 -15.96 1.21
N GLY A 347 -7.32 -15.17 1.04
CA GLY A 347 -7.14 -14.35 -0.17
C GLY A 347 -6.82 -15.07 -1.48
N ASP A 348 -6.35 -16.33 -1.43
CA ASP A 348 -5.88 -17.12 -2.58
C ASP A 348 -4.81 -16.41 -3.45
N CYS A 349 -3.94 -15.58 -2.87
CA CYS A 349 -2.89 -14.87 -3.61
C CYS A 349 -1.47 -15.28 -3.16
N LEU A 350 -0.47 -14.75 -3.89
CA LEU A 350 0.92 -15.20 -3.85
C LEU A 350 1.91 -14.04 -3.62
N LEU A 351 1.49 -12.97 -2.93
CA LEU A 351 2.43 -11.89 -2.57
C LEU A 351 3.40 -12.37 -1.49
N THR A 352 4.69 -12.18 -1.70
CA THR A 352 5.68 -12.37 -0.63
C THR A 352 5.86 -11.07 0.17
N PRO A 353 6.40 -11.10 1.40
CA PRO A 353 6.67 -9.89 2.18
C PRO A 353 7.54 -8.87 1.41
N GLU A 354 8.50 -9.32 0.58
CA GLU A 354 9.29 -8.46 -0.32
C GLU A 354 8.39 -7.62 -1.23
N CYS A 355 7.24 -8.13 -1.67
CA CYS A 355 6.33 -7.36 -2.52
C CYS A 355 5.75 -6.17 -1.78
N TYR A 356 5.38 -6.31 -0.50
CA TYR A 356 4.91 -5.21 0.32
C TYR A 356 6.03 -4.20 0.64
N PHE A 357 7.26 -4.68 0.91
CA PHE A 357 8.45 -3.82 0.99
C PHE A 357 8.67 -3.03 -0.30
N LEU A 358 8.65 -3.68 -1.47
CA LEU A 358 8.88 -3.04 -2.76
C LEU A 358 7.76 -2.07 -3.15
N MET A 359 6.49 -2.41 -2.91
CA MET A 359 5.36 -1.48 -3.10
C MET A 359 5.49 -0.25 -2.19
N THR A 360 5.87 -0.42 -0.93
CA THR A 360 6.05 0.70 0.01
C THR A 360 7.28 1.54 -0.32
N LYS A 361 8.45 0.93 -0.54
CA LYS A 361 9.71 1.62 -0.83
C LYS A 361 9.63 2.41 -2.14
N SER A 362 8.94 1.84 -3.13
CA SER A 362 8.63 2.53 -4.39
C SER A 362 7.69 3.71 -4.22
N LEU A 363 6.65 3.61 -3.38
CA LEU A 363 5.78 4.73 -3.01
C LEU A 363 6.57 5.86 -2.33
N MET A 364 7.38 5.52 -1.33
CA MET A 364 8.25 6.48 -0.63
C MET A 364 9.29 7.16 -1.53
N THR A 365 9.67 6.52 -2.64
CA THR A 365 10.57 7.08 -3.67
C THR A 365 9.87 8.07 -4.61
N VAL A 366 8.55 7.97 -4.78
CA VAL A 366 7.75 8.77 -5.73
C VAL A 366 7.12 10.00 -5.09
N ILE A 367 6.77 9.95 -3.80
CA ILE A 367 6.17 11.06 -3.08
C ILE A 367 7.21 12.11 -2.65
N ASN A 368 6.75 13.34 -2.42
CA ASN A 368 7.58 14.34 -1.75
C ASN A 368 7.51 14.11 -0.23
N ARG A 369 8.46 13.34 0.33
CA ARG A 369 8.52 12.95 1.75
C ARG A 369 8.55 14.14 2.74
N ASP A 370 8.90 15.35 2.29
CA ASP A 370 8.89 16.56 3.14
C ASP A 370 7.48 17.16 3.34
N LYS A 371 6.55 16.84 2.43
CA LYS A 371 5.20 17.42 2.36
C LYS A 371 4.06 16.40 2.43
N THR A 372 4.36 15.13 2.13
CA THR A 372 3.39 14.04 2.10
C THR A 372 3.54 13.22 3.37
N ALA A 373 2.51 13.19 4.21
CA ALA A 373 2.40 12.25 5.31
C ALA A 373 2.01 10.85 4.78
N VAL A 374 2.50 9.78 5.41
CA VAL A 374 2.11 8.41 5.09
C VAL A 374 1.72 7.68 6.37
N VAL A 375 0.52 7.09 6.40
CA VAL A 375 0.01 6.30 7.52
C VAL A 375 -0.41 4.93 7.04
N VAL A 376 0.01 3.88 7.73
CA VAL A 376 -0.40 2.50 7.49
C VAL A 376 -1.39 2.09 8.57
N ALA A 377 -2.55 1.56 8.18
CA ALA A 377 -3.58 1.05 9.08
C ALA A 377 -3.85 -0.43 8.76
N LEU A 378 -3.78 -1.29 9.77
CA LEU A 378 -4.02 -2.73 9.58
C LEU A 378 -5.49 -3.01 9.22
N GLU A 379 -5.71 -3.83 8.19
CA GLU A 379 -7.04 -4.34 7.80
C GLU A 379 -7.07 -5.88 7.95
N GLY A 380 -7.22 -6.65 6.87
CA GLY A 380 -7.23 -8.12 6.82
C GLY A 380 -5.84 -8.79 6.82
N GLY A 381 -5.80 -10.08 6.44
CA GLY A 381 -4.65 -10.99 6.60
C GLY A 381 -4.73 -11.83 7.87
N TYR A 382 -4.67 -13.16 7.72
CA TYR A 382 -5.18 -14.12 8.71
C TYR A 382 -4.22 -15.29 9.00
N ASN A 383 -3.17 -15.48 8.22
CA ASN A 383 -2.05 -16.35 8.61
C ASN A 383 -1.11 -15.61 9.58
N LEU A 384 -0.98 -16.15 10.80
CA LEU A 384 -0.22 -15.55 11.91
C LEU A 384 1.31 -15.61 11.75
N ASP A 385 1.83 -16.48 10.88
CA ASP A 385 3.27 -16.62 10.62
C ASP A 385 3.75 -15.58 9.59
N VAL A 386 2.93 -15.26 8.59
CA VAL A 386 3.29 -14.34 7.48
C VAL A 386 2.95 -12.87 7.76
N ILE A 387 1.89 -12.61 8.53
CA ILE A 387 1.45 -11.23 8.82
C ILE A 387 2.48 -10.34 9.54
N PRO A 388 3.33 -10.84 10.47
CA PRO A 388 4.34 -10.00 11.12
C PRO A 388 5.45 -9.59 10.14
N LEU A 389 5.83 -10.52 9.26
CA LEU A 389 6.84 -10.31 8.21
C LEU A 389 6.36 -9.25 7.20
N CYS A 390 5.09 -9.33 6.77
CA CYS A 390 4.52 -8.32 5.88
C CYS A 390 4.44 -6.93 6.55
N GLN A 391 4.07 -6.84 7.83
CA GLN A 391 4.08 -5.55 8.55
C GLN A 391 5.50 -4.98 8.69
N GLU A 392 6.48 -5.83 9.02
CA GLU A 392 7.88 -5.41 9.11
C GLU A 392 8.42 -4.90 7.77
N ALA A 393 8.17 -5.64 6.69
CA ALA A 393 8.54 -5.28 5.33
C ALA A 393 8.00 -3.89 4.94
N VAL A 394 6.74 -3.57 5.28
CA VAL A 394 6.16 -2.23 5.11
C VAL A 394 6.87 -1.20 6.00
N SER A 395 7.10 -1.53 7.27
CA SER A 395 7.72 -0.61 8.25
C SER A 395 9.13 -0.18 7.85
N MET A 396 9.98 -1.14 7.49
CA MET A 396 11.36 -0.90 7.10
C MET A 396 11.43 -0.08 5.79
N ALA A 397 10.52 -0.34 4.85
CA ALA A 397 10.35 0.45 3.64
C ALA A 397 9.91 1.90 3.88
N LEU A 398 9.07 2.18 4.89
CA LEU A 398 8.70 3.56 5.27
C LEU A 398 9.93 4.32 5.76
N MET A 399 10.68 3.74 6.69
CA MET A 399 11.89 4.35 7.25
C MET A 399 12.97 4.58 6.17
N GLY A 400 12.99 3.74 5.13
CA GLY A 400 13.96 3.79 4.04
C GLY A 400 15.14 2.86 4.24
N GLU A 401 15.05 1.96 5.23
CA GLU A 401 16.02 0.90 5.49
C GLU A 401 16.00 -0.17 4.37
N GLU A 402 16.96 -1.09 4.40
CA GLU A 402 16.86 -2.33 3.65
C GLU A 402 16.09 -3.39 4.43
N TRP A 403 15.46 -4.32 3.71
CA TRP A 403 14.69 -5.41 4.28
C TRP A 403 14.87 -6.69 3.47
N ASP A 404 14.81 -7.80 4.19
CA ASP A 404 14.86 -9.17 3.72
C ASP A 404 14.29 -10.09 4.83
N GLU A 405 13.80 -11.27 4.46
CA GLU A 405 13.22 -12.25 5.40
C GLU A 405 14.28 -12.92 6.31
N ASP A 406 15.57 -12.81 5.94
CA ASP A 406 16.62 -13.77 6.31
C ASP A 406 17.90 -13.09 6.88
N GLY A 407 17.92 -11.74 7.00
CA GLY A 407 19.10 -10.95 7.35
C GLY A 407 20.12 -10.81 6.20
N ARG A 408 19.67 -10.90 4.95
CA ARG A 408 20.49 -11.06 3.73
C ARG A 408 20.07 -10.14 2.58
N VAL A 409 20.76 -9.00 2.48
CA VAL A 409 20.43 -7.90 1.54
C VAL A 409 20.59 -8.30 0.07
N ASN A 410 19.54 -8.84 -0.55
CA ASN A 410 19.33 -8.80 -2.01
C ASN A 410 17.85 -9.01 -2.44
N PRO A 411 17.01 -7.95 -2.40
CA PRO A 411 15.59 -8.01 -2.79
C PRO A 411 15.31 -8.45 -4.23
N LEU A 412 16.31 -8.42 -5.12
CA LEU A 412 16.14 -8.73 -6.54
C LEU A 412 16.32 -10.21 -6.88
N SER A 413 16.93 -10.98 -5.98
CA SER A 413 17.26 -12.39 -6.19
C SER A 413 16.05 -13.33 -6.22
N GLN A 414 14.91 -12.92 -5.65
CA GLN A 414 13.70 -13.73 -5.51
C GLN A 414 12.56 -13.37 -6.49
N LEU A 415 12.81 -12.50 -7.48
CA LEU A 415 11.87 -12.27 -8.60
C LEU A 415 11.83 -13.49 -9.53
N SER A 416 11.22 -14.56 -9.04
CA SER A 416 10.98 -15.80 -9.77
C SER A 416 10.13 -15.53 -11.02
N SER A 417 10.46 -16.25 -12.11
CA SER A 417 9.74 -16.14 -13.37
C SER A 417 8.25 -16.39 -13.13
N PRO A 418 7.34 -15.51 -13.60
CA PRO A 418 5.93 -15.57 -13.23
C PRO A 418 5.34 -16.95 -13.54
N GLN A 419 4.49 -17.44 -12.63
CA GLN A 419 3.93 -18.80 -12.70
C GLN A 419 3.18 -19.05 -14.04
N PRO A 420 3.10 -20.30 -14.52
CA PRO A 420 2.39 -20.64 -15.73
C PRO A 420 0.88 -20.49 -15.51
N GLN A 421 0.35 -19.32 -15.85
CA GLN A 421 -1.10 -19.06 -15.89
C GLN A 421 -1.80 -20.17 -16.71
N PRO A 422 -2.93 -20.72 -16.25
CA PRO A 422 -3.69 -21.70 -17.03
C PRO A 422 -4.09 -21.09 -18.37
N LYS A 423 -4.04 -21.89 -19.45
CA LYS A 423 -4.06 -21.45 -20.87
C LYS A 423 -5.41 -20.89 -21.38
N SER A 424 -6.04 -20.04 -20.59
CA SER A 424 -7.19 -19.23 -20.99
C SER A 424 -6.75 -18.09 -21.92
N ARG A 425 -7.41 -17.95 -23.08
CA ARG A 425 -7.25 -16.79 -23.96
C ARG A 425 -8.11 -15.64 -23.46
N ILE A 426 -7.70 -15.03 -22.36
CA ILE A 426 -8.27 -13.76 -21.88
C ILE A 426 -8.09 -12.72 -23.00
N ALA A 427 -9.17 -12.08 -23.45
CA ALA A 427 -9.04 -11.02 -24.43
C ALA A 427 -8.34 -9.80 -23.79
N LEU A 428 -7.65 -8.97 -24.57
CA LEU A 428 -6.97 -7.77 -24.04
C LEU A 428 -7.95 -6.80 -23.36
N SER A 429 -9.21 -6.79 -23.81
CA SER A 429 -10.35 -6.09 -23.20
C SER A 429 -10.87 -6.70 -21.89
N GLU A 430 -10.27 -7.80 -21.42
CA GLU A 430 -10.65 -8.56 -20.22
C GLU A 430 -9.53 -8.63 -19.18
N ASN A 431 -8.31 -8.19 -19.52
CA ASN A 431 -7.23 -8.03 -18.57
C ASN A 431 -7.57 -6.92 -17.55
N PRO A 432 -7.52 -7.17 -16.22
CA PRO A 432 -7.85 -6.19 -15.18
C PRO A 432 -7.14 -4.84 -15.31
N LEU A 433 -5.83 -4.87 -15.50
CA LEU A 433 -4.99 -3.67 -15.56
C LEU A 433 -5.24 -2.87 -16.85
N VAL A 434 -5.53 -3.54 -17.97
CA VAL A 434 -5.99 -2.87 -19.20
C VAL A 434 -7.37 -2.26 -19.02
N ARG A 435 -8.32 -2.94 -18.34
CA ARG A 435 -9.65 -2.39 -18.05
C ARG A 435 -9.58 -1.15 -17.17
N ALA A 436 -8.85 -1.20 -16.06
CA ALA A 436 -8.67 -0.06 -15.16
C ALA A 436 -8.09 1.14 -15.92
N ARG A 437 -6.98 0.96 -16.65
CA ARG A 437 -6.40 2.00 -17.53
C ARG A 437 -7.43 2.55 -18.53
N LEU A 438 -8.15 1.68 -19.24
CA LEU A 438 -9.10 2.08 -20.28
C LEU A 438 -10.24 2.96 -19.73
N THR A 439 -10.75 2.67 -18.53
CA THR A 439 -11.74 3.54 -17.88
C THR A 439 -11.13 4.86 -17.43
N LEU A 440 -9.95 4.81 -16.81
CA LEU A 440 -9.31 5.95 -16.15
C LEU A 440 -8.67 6.96 -17.10
N ASN A 441 -8.40 6.56 -18.35
CA ASN A 441 -7.94 7.42 -19.46
C ASN A 441 -8.75 8.72 -19.67
N LYS A 442 -10.01 8.77 -19.19
CA LYS A 442 -10.86 9.97 -19.29
C LYS A 442 -10.48 11.07 -18.30
N TYR A 443 -9.84 10.70 -17.18
CA TYR A 443 -9.60 11.55 -16.02
C TYR A 443 -8.10 11.73 -15.74
N TRP A 444 -7.32 10.68 -16.01
CA TRP A 444 -5.86 10.63 -15.83
C TRP A 444 -5.20 10.48 -17.20
N ASP A 445 -4.37 11.45 -17.61
CA ASP A 445 -3.98 11.66 -19.00
C ASP A 445 -2.94 10.65 -19.52
N TYR A 446 -3.39 9.43 -19.79
CA TYR A 446 -2.53 8.29 -20.11
C TYR A 446 -2.39 7.97 -21.61
N TYR A 447 -3.23 8.49 -22.53
CA TYR A 447 -3.14 8.15 -23.96
C TYR A 447 -3.39 9.27 -25.02
N GLU A 448 -3.39 10.57 -24.68
CA GLU A 448 -3.72 11.69 -25.61
C GLU A 448 -2.94 11.74 -26.96
N LYS A 449 -1.86 10.97 -27.11
CA LYS A 449 -1.04 10.94 -28.34
C LYS A 449 -1.50 9.94 -29.41
N ASN A 450 -2.31 8.93 -29.09
CA ASN A 450 -2.68 7.90 -30.08
C ASN A 450 -3.78 8.35 -31.05
N ASP A 451 -4.63 9.32 -30.70
CA ASP A 451 -5.70 9.81 -31.59
C ASP A 451 -5.26 10.93 -32.56
N ARG A 452 -3.94 11.21 -32.63
CA ARG A 452 -3.36 12.24 -33.52
C ARG A 452 -3.42 11.92 -35.02
N GLN A 453 -4.20 10.93 -35.44
CA GLN A 453 -4.56 10.70 -36.85
C GLN A 453 -5.89 11.33 -37.29
N ARG A 454 -6.68 11.93 -36.39
CA ARG A 454 -7.83 12.77 -36.79
C ARG A 454 -7.65 14.22 -36.33
N GLY A 455 -7.35 15.08 -37.30
CA GLY A 455 -6.73 16.37 -37.04
C GLY A 455 -7.67 17.47 -36.53
N LYS A 456 -7.37 17.99 -35.33
CA LYS A 456 -7.53 19.41 -34.95
C LYS A 456 -6.42 19.78 -33.97
N LYS A 457 -5.98 21.04 -33.99
CA LYS A 457 -4.98 21.57 -33.03
C LYS A 457 -5.71 22.11 -31.79
N LEU A 458 -5.26 21.70 -30.60
CA LEU A 458 -5.51 22.43 -29.36
C LEU A 458 -4.22 23.11 -28.87
N SER A 459 -4.38 24.12 -28.02
CA SER A 459 -3.36 25.11 -27.66
C SER A 459 -2.34 24.59 -26.63
N LYS A 460 -1.12 25.14 -26.68
CA LYS A 460 -0.06 24.86 -25.68
C LYS A 460 -0.40 25.47 -24.32
N GLY A 461 -1.09 24.69 -23.47
CA GLY A 461 -1.11 24.83 -22.01
C GLY A 461 -0.38 23.64 -21.37
N ALA A 462 0.10 23.77 -20.13
CA ALA A 462 0.99 22.78 -19.52
C ALA A 462 0.25 21.60 -18.86
N CYS A 463 -0.15 20.59 -19.66
CA CYS A 463 -0.47 19.26 -19.14
C CYS A 463 0.80 18.38 -19.11
N ASN A 464 0.97 17.55 -18.07
CA ASN A 464 2.02 16.54 -17.97
C ASN A 464 1.39 15.14 -17.96
N SER A 465 1.04 14.64 -19.14
CA SER A 465 0.46 13.30 -19.34
C SER A 465 1.11 12.21 -18.47
N VAL A 466 0.29 11.36 -17.83
CA VAL A 466 0.68 10.14 -17.08
C VAL A 466 1.73 9.32 -17.82
N ASN A 467 1.65 9.26 -19.15
CA ASN A 467 2.61 8.53 -20.00
C ASN A 467 4.07 9.07 -19.90
N LYS A 468 4.24 10.35 -19.55
CA LYS A 468 5.54 10.96 -19.20
C LYS A 468 5.95 10.60 -17.77
N THR A 469 4.99 10.56 -16.85
CA THR A 469 5.20 10.08 -15.47
C THR A 469 5.66 8.63 -15.45
N VAL A 470 4.91 7.68 -16.04
CA VAL A 470 5.28 6.25 -16.14
C VAL A 470 6.69 6.07 -16.69
N ARG A 471 7.05 6.80 -17.76
CA ARG A 471 8.39 6.74 -18.34
C ARG A 471 9.46 7.32 -17.40
N ALA A 472 9.20 8.43 -16.72
CA ALA A 472 10.11 8.99 -15.74
C ALA A 472 10.31 8.03 -14.55
N LEU A 473 9.22 7.42 -14.05
CA LEU A 473 9.27 6.40 -13.00
C LEU A 473 10.09 5.18 -13.44
N GLN A 474 9.82 4.63 -14.63
CA GLN A 474 10.59 3.51 -15.21
C GLN A 474 12.06 3.85 -15.51
N GLU A 475 12.46 5.13 -15.43
CA GLU A 475 13.84 5.58 -15.55
C GLU A 475 14.49 5.91 -14.19
N ILE A 476 13.79 5.81 -13.06
CA ILE A 476 14.40 5.82 -11.72
C ILE A 476 15.09 4.46 -11.49
N ASP A 477 16.31 4.49 -10.95
CA ASP A 477 17.18 3.31 -10.85
C ASP A 477 16.57 2.15 -10.04
N PHE A 478 15.72 2.45 -9.04
CA PHE A 478 14.93 1.45 -8.31
C PHE A 478 14.09 0.56 -9.26
N PHE A 479 13.32 1.14 -10.20
CA PHE A 479 12.48 0.37 -11.12
C PHE A 479 13.26 -0.24 -12.29
N LYS A 480 14.40 0.35 -12.66
CA LYS A 480 15.36 -0.25 -13.59
C LYS A 480 15.95 -1.54 -13.02
N ASN A 481 16.40 -1.51 -11.78
CA ASN A 481 17.02 -2.64 -11.09
C ASN A 481 16.01 -3.76 -10.81
N LEU A 482 14.73 -3.42 -10.59
CA LEU A 482 13.61 -4.38 -10.55
C LEU A 482 13.27 -5.04 -11.90
N GLY A 483 13.88 -4.61 -13.00
CA GLY A 483 13.65 -5.21 -14.32
C GLY A 483 12.21 -5.07 -14.82
N LEU A 484 11.46 -4.05 -14.38
CA LEU A 484 10.00 -4.00 -14.64
C LEU A 484 9.63 -3.90 -16.13
N ARG A 485 10.55 -3.48 -17.02
CA ARG A 485 10.35 -3.64 -18.48
C ARG A 485 10.32 -5.11 -18.89
N GLN A 486 11.25 -5.94 -18.43
CA GLN A 486 11.23 -7.37 -18.74
C GLN A 486 10.01 -8.06 -18.12
N VAL A 487 9.62 -7.69 -16.90
CA VAL A 487 8.39 -8.21 -16.24
C VAL A 487 7.15 -7.87 -17.07
N LYS A 488 7.01 -6.62 -17.51
CA LYS A 488 5.92 -6.18 -18.39
C LYS A 488 5.93 -6.92 -19.73
N GLU A 489 7.09 -7.03 -20.38
CA GLU A 489 7.25 -7.74 -21.65
C GLU A 489 6.85 -9.23 -21.51
N GLN A 490 7.14 -9.87 -20.37
CA GLN A 490 6.69 -11.25 -20.09
C GLN A 490 5.17 -11.35 -19.90
N ILE A 491 4.53 -10.41 -19.20
CA ILE A 491 3.07 -10.35 -19.07
C ILE A 491 2.42 -10.17 -20.45
N GLU A 492 2.89 -9.21 -21.24
CA GLU A 492 2.38 -8.93 -22.59
C GLU A 492 2.60 -10.13 -23.54
N GLN A 493 3.75 -10.82 -23.48
CA GLN A 493 4.03 -12.03 -24.26
C GLN A 493 3.14 -13.22 -23.85
N LYS A 494 2.81 -13.38 -22.56
CA LYS A 494 1.85 -14.40 -22.10
C LYS A 494 0.42 -14.11 -22.58
N ALA A 495 -0.02 -12.85 -22.50
CA ALA A 495 -1.32 -12.44 -23.02
C ALA A 495 -1.40 -12.57 -24.56
N HIS A 496 -0.32 -12.25 -25.28
CA HIS A 496 -0.20 -12.40 -26.73
C HIS A 496 0.33 -13.79 -27.15
N GLY A 497 -0.26 -14.86 -26.59
CA GLY A 497 0.17 -16.26 -26.71
C GLY A 497 0.95 -16.63 -27.99
N THR A 498 2.28 -16.68 -27.85
CA THR A 498 3.29 -17.22 -28.78
C THR A 498 3.04 -17.01 -30.28
N ARG A 499 3.04 -15.75 -30.72
CA ARG A 499 3.32 -15.42 -32.13
C ARG A 499 4.78 -15.74 -32.51
N GLY A 500 5.03 -16.93 -33.06
CA GLY A 500 6.19 -17.14 -33.93
C GLY A 500 7.00 -18.43 -33.75
N VAL A 501 6.45 -19.58 -34.15
CA VAL A 501 7.25 -20.67 -34.74
C VAL A 501 6.57 -21.09 -36.05
N PRO A 502 7.26 -21.11 -37.20
CA PRO A 502 6.66 -21.52 -38.47
C PRO A 502 6.53 -23.06 -38.52
N VAL A 503 5.38 -23.57 -38.06
CA VAL A 503 5.07 -25.00 -38.13
C VAL A 503 4.84 -25.42 -39.58
N GLY A 504 5.75 -26.22 -40.13
CA GLY A 504 5.58 -26.87 -41.43
C GLY A 504 4.32 -27.74 -41.47
N GLY A 505 3.63 -27.76 -42.61
CA GLY A 505 2.24 -28.22 -42.70
C GLY A 505 2.00 -29.66 -42.24
N GLY A 506 1.13 -29.82 -41.23
CA GLY A 506 0.63 -31.12 -40.78
C GLY A 506 -0.77 -31.01 -40.18
N LYS A 507 -1.77 -31.60 -40.83
CA LYS A 507 -3.12 -31.73 -40.26
C LYS A 507 -3.11 -32.79 -39.15
N LYS A 508 -3.54 -32.42 -37.94
CA LYS A 508 -4.12 -33.36 -36.97
C LYS A 508 -5.41 -32.79 -36.39
N LYS A 509 -6.25 -33.69 -35.87
CA LYS A 509 -7.54 -33.37 -35.23
C LYS A 509 -7.29 -32.68 -33.88
N GLY A 510 -8.32 -32.03 -33.36
CA GLY A 510 -8.34 -31.63 -31.96
C GLY A 510 -8.81 -32.79 -31.09
N ASP A 511 -8.16 -32.93 -29.95
CA ASP A 511 -8.60 -33.73 -28.80
C ASP A 511 -8.81 -32.73 -27.65
N TYR A 512 -9.83 -32.96 -26.82
CA TYR A 512 -10.04 -32.18 -25.59
C TYR A 512 -9.20 -32.79 -24.45
N LEU A 513 -8.98 -32.03 -23.38
CA LEU A 513 -8.47 -32.59 -22.13
C LEU A 513 -9.68 -32.92 -21.24
N ASP A 514 -9.73 -34.16 -20.73
CA ASP A 514 -10.69 -34.59 -19.72
C ASP A 514 -10.27 -34.08 -18.32
N ASP A 515 -11.23 -34.03 -17.38
CA ASP A 515 -11.03 -33.46 -16.04
C ASP A 515 -10.12 -34.30 -15.11
N ASP A 516 -9.76 -35.54 -15.48
CA ASP A 516 -9.05 -36.51 -14.62
C ASP A 516 -7.58 -36.12 -14.30
N ASP A 517 -6.94 -35.22 -15.05
CA ASP A 517 -5.53 -34.82 -14.84
C ASP A 517 -5.31 -33.95 -13.57
N LEU A 518 -6.38 -33.45 -12.93
CA LEU A 518 -6.28 -32.56 -11.76
C LEU A 518 -6.07 -33.29 -10.42
N ASP A 519 -6.58 -34.51 -10.27
CA ASP A 519 -6.49 -35.27 -9.00
C ASP A 519 -5.07 -35.79 -8.71
N ALA A 520 -4.16 -35.75 -9.69
CA ALA A 520 -2.78 -36.24 -9.54
C ALA A 520 -1.86 -35.33 -8.68
N MET A 521 -2.25 -34.09 -8.38
CA MET A 521 -1.40 -33.12 -7.65
C MET A 521 -1.66 -33.02 -6.15
N PHE A 522 -2.74 -33.63 -5.62
CA PHE A 522 -3.06 -33.59 -4.19
C PHE A 522 -3.04 -34.98 -3.57
N GLY A 523 -2.11 -35.20 -2.62
CA GLY A 523 -2.02 -36.44 -1.87
C GLY A 523 -3.34 -36.78 -1.16
N SER A 524 -3.78 -38.03 -1.29
CA SER A 524 -5.14 -38.49 -0.98
C SER A 524 -5.70 -38.03 0.38
N MET A 525 -6.70 -37.15 0.35
CA MET A 525 -7.64 -36.92 1.47
C MET A 525 -9.07 -37.28 1.04
N ASN A 526 -9.77 -38.02 1.90
CA ASN A 526 -11.05 -38.64 1.56
C ASN A 526 -12.23 -37.67 1.69
N LEU A 527 -12.62 -37.04 0.56
CA LEU A 527 -13.75 -36.09 0.48
C LEU A 527 -15.12 -36.66 0.95
N LYS A 528 -15.25 -37.97 1.20
CA LYS A 528 -16.47 -38.56 1.79
C LYS A 528 -16.55 -38.43 3.31
N GLU A 529 -15.45 -38.14 4.01
CA GLU A 529 -15.47 -37.91 5.47
C GLU A 529 -15.72 -36.45 5.83
N ILE A 530 -15.36 -35.51 4.95
CA ILE A 530 -15.60 -34.06 5.11
C ILE A 530 -17.09 -33.68 4.91
N ARG A 531 -17.90 -34.58 4.32
CA ARG A 531 -19.34 -34.38 4.03
C ARG A 531 -20.28 -35.13 4.99
N LYS A 532 -19.83 -35.52 6.18
CA LYS A 532 -20.56 -36.42 7.08
C LYS A 532 -20.54 -35.97 8.53
#